data_AF-S7Q0F7-F1
#
_entry.id   AF-S7Q0F7-F1
#
_cell.length_a   1.000
_cell.length_b   1.000
_cell.length_c   1.000
_cell.angle_alpha   90.00
_cell.angle_beta   90.00
_cell.angle_gamma   90.00
#
_symmetry.space_group_name_H-M   'P 1'
#
loop_
_entity.id
_entity.type
_entity.pdbx_description
1 polymer ?
#
loop_
_entity_poly.entity_id
_entity_poly.type
_entity_poly.pdbx_seq_one_letter_code
_entity_poly.pdbx_strand_id
1 'polypeptide(L)'
;MVPHWDPIISASYACGRHSPPHPHDLGSSFYLELGPYGSWDPDILREHMTQLKEAAISTLVLFWYPPGIADDNRDPSDDLVPAILDTAHQYNIQAIVGASAL
;
A
#
# COMPACT_ATOMS: atom_id res chain seq x y z
N MET A 1 0.36 -11.65 -9.50
CA MET A 1 1.48 -12.53 -9.12
C MET A 1 2.34 -12.68 -10.35
N VAL A 2 3.61 -12.28 -10.27
CA VAL A 2 4.55 -12.40 -11.39
C VAL A 2 5.03 -13.85 -11.41
N PRO A 3 4.86 -14.59 -12.53
CA PRO A 3 5.33 -15.97 -12.60
C PRO A 3 6.86 -16.00 -12.50
N HIS A 4 7.40 -17.14 -12.04
CA HIS A 4 8.83 -17.36 -12.11
C HIS A 4 9.26 -17.35 -13.59
N TRP A 5 10.42 -16.76 -13.89
CA TRP A 5 10.89 -16.56 -15.27
C TRP A 5 11.16 -17.88 -16.01
N ASP A 6 11.56 -18.93 -15.28
CA ASP A 6 11.61 -20.31 -15.79
C ASP A 6 10.22 -20.98 -15.68
N PRO A 7 9.61 -21.41 -16.80
CA PRO A 7 8.30 -22.06 -16.81
C PRO A 7 8.23 -23.36 -16.02
N ILE A 8 9.31 -24.14 -15.97
CA ILE A 8 9.36 -25.43 -15.25
C ILE A 8 9.22 -25.17 -13.75
N ILE A 9 9.95 -24.17 -13.26
CA ILE A 9 9.90 -23.75 -11.87
C ILE A 9 8.54 -23.08 -11.57
N SER A 10 8.03 -22.23 -12.47
CA SER A 10 6.74 -21.56 -12.30
C SER A 10 5.58 -22.55 -12.14
N ALA A 11 5.60 -23.68 -12.86
CA ALA A 11 4.57 -24.72 -12.76
C ALA A 11 4.53 -25.43 -11.39
N SER A 12 5.61 -25.34 -10.61
CA SER A 12 5.68 -25.93 -9.26
C SER A 12 5.05 -25.05 -8.16
N TYR A 13 4.77 -23.78 -8.45
CA TYR A 13 4.17 -22.83 -7.52
C TYR A 13 2.67 -22.66 -7.75
N ALA A 14 1.94 -22.35 -6.68
CA ALA A 14 0.54 -21.98 -6.78
C ALA A 14 0.39 -20.79 -7.74
N CYS A 15 -0.63 -20.82 -8.59
CA CYS A 15 -0.91 -19.78 -9.57
C CYS A 15 -2.34 -19.27 -9.38
N GLY A 16 -2.55 -17.97 -9.54
CA GLY A 16 -3.84 -17.32 -9.33
C GLY A 16 -3.69 -15.93 -8.69
N ARG A 17 -4.83 -15.25 -8.52
CA ARG A 17 -4.93 -14.03 -7.72
C ARG A 17 -5.60 -14.39 -6.40
N HIS A 18 -5.10 -13.82 -5.31
CA HIS A 18 -5.81 -13.83 -4.04
C HIS A 18 -7.18 -13.15 -4.19
N SER A 19 -8.19 -13.66 -3.50
CA SER A 19 -9.57 -13.17 -3.53
C SER A 19 -10.03 -12.74 -2.13
N PRO A 20 -9.63 -11.54 -1.65
CA PRO A 20 -10.31 -10.89 -0.54
C PRO A 20 -11.78 -10.67 -0.97
N PRO A 21 -12.79 -11.07 -0.17
CA PRO A 21 -12.83 -10.99 1.28
C PRO A 21 -12.78 -12.33 2.02
N HIS A 22 -12.30 -13.42 1.41
CA HIS A 22 -12.05 -14.64 2.19
C HIS A 22 -10.96 -14.31 3.25
N PRO A 23 -11.24 -14.41 4.56
CA PRO A 23 -10.42 -13.79 5.62
C PRO A 23 -9.01 -14.37 5.78
N HIS A 24 -8.60 -15.32 4.93
CA HIS A 24 -7.26 -15.92 4.95
C HIS A 24 -6.60 -15.91 3.55
N ASP A 25 -7.21 -15.25 2.56
CA ASP A 25 -6.70 -15.20 1.18
C ASP A 25 -6.24 -13.78 0.83
N LEU A 26 -5.08 -13.41 1.37
CA LEU A 26 -4.39 -12.15 1.11
C LEU A 26 -3.04 -12.43 0.45
N GLY A 27 -2.59 -11.48 -0.38
CA GLY A 27 -1.22 -11.47 -0.94
C GLY A 27 -0.14 -11.10 0.07
N SER A 28 -0.25 -11.60 1.30
CA SER A 28 0.64 -11.34 2.42
C SER A 28 0.76 -12.59 3.27
N SER A 29 1.97 -12.85 3.78
CA SER A 29 2.19 -13.93 4.76
C SER A 29 1.63 -13.59 6.14
N PHE A 30 1.30 -12.32 6.39
CA PHE A 30 0.74 -11.82 7.65
C PHE A 30 -0.68 -11.29 7.43
N TYR A 31 -1.54 -11.51 8.42
CA TYR A 31 -2.86 -10.89 8.47
C TYR A 31 -2.78 -9.56 9.22
N LEU A 32 -3.39 -8.51 8.66
CA LEU A 32 -3.35 -7.16 9.21
C LEU A 32 -4.43 -7.01 10.28
N GLU A 33 -4.14 -6.29 11.37
CA GLU A 33 -5.11 -6.01 12.44
C GLU A 33 -6.32 -5.22 11.92
N LEU A 34 -6.09 -4.29 10.98
CA LEU A 34 -7.13 -3.53 10.29
C LEU A 34 -7.86 -4.32 9.18
N GLY A 35 -7.51 -5.60 8.99
CA GLY A 35 -8.05 -6.44 7.93
C GLY A 35 -7.65 -5.98 6.51
N PRO A 36 -8.32 -6.49 5.46
CA PRO A 36 -8.14 -5.98 4.10
C PRO A 36 -8.79 -4.60 3.96
N TYR A 37 -8.00 -3.55 4.13
CA TYR A 37 -8.44 -2.16 4.02
C TYR A 37 -8.11 -1.52 2.67
N GLY A 38 -8.83 -0.46 2.33
CA GLY A 38 -8.50 0.43 1.20
C GLY A 38 -7.68 1.62 1.69
N SER A 39 -6.57 1.94 1.03
CA SER A 39 -5.71 3.08 1.41
C SER A 39 -6.37 4.45 1.23
N TRP A 40 -7.53 4.51 0.56
CA TRP A 40 -8.34 5.72 0.40
C TRP A 40 -9.26 6.01 1.59
N ASP A 41 -9.41 5.07 2.52
CA ASP A 41 -10.30 5.25 3.67
C ASP A 41 -9.68 6.24 4.68
N PRO A 42 -10.35 7.36 4.99
CA PRO A 42 -9.81 8.36 5.90
C PRO A 42 -9.64 7.87 7.33
N ASP A 43 -10.43 6.90 7.80
CA ASP A 43 -10.28 6.35 9.15
C ASP A 43 -9.02 5.49 9.25
N ILE A 44 -8.71 4.74 8.18
CA ILE A 44 -7.48 3.98 8.06
C ILE A 44 -6.25 4.88 7.98
N LEU A 45 -6.34 6.00 7.23
CA LEU A 45 -5.25 6.99 7.19
C LEU A 45 -4.94 7.57 8.57
N ARG A 46 -5.98 7.93 9.34
CA ARG A 46 -5.82 8.41 10.72
C ARG A 46 -5.18 7.37 11.61
N GLU A 47 -5.63 6.12 11.50
CA GLU A 47 -5.08 5.01 12.29
C GLU A 47 -3.58 4.79 11.99
N HIS A 48 -3.18 4.83 10.72
CA HIS A 48 -1.78 4.78 10.36
C HIS A 48 -0.96 5.95 10.91
N MET A 49 -1.49 7.19 10.90
CA MET A 49 -0.79 8.32 11.52
C MET A 49 -0.68 8.16 13.04
N THR A 50 -1.70 7.62 13.70
CA THR A 50 -1.64 7.26 15.14
C THR A 50 -0.53 6.25 15.39
N GLN A 51 -0.46 5.17 14.62
CA GLN A 51 0.59 4.15 14.73
C GLN A 51 2.00 4.74 14.55
N LEU A 52 2.19 5.65 13.59
CA LEU A 52 3.46 6.36 13.39
C LEU A 52 3.84 7.21 14.62
N LYS A 53 2.86 7.91 15.23
CA LYS A 53 3.10 8.70 16.45
C LYS A 53 3.48 7.84 17.64
N GLU A 54 2.78 6.74 17.85
CA GLU A 54 3.09 5.79 18.93
C GLU A 54 4.47 5.15 18.76
N ALA A 55 4.89 4.92 17.51
CA ALA A 55 6.23 4.46 17.16
C ALA A 55 7.31 5.57 17.22
N ALA A 56 6.95 6.80 17.60
CA ALA A 56 7.83 7.98 17.59
C ALA A 56 8.48 8.29 16.23
N ILE A 57 7.78 7.97 15.14
CA ILE A 57 8.19 8.27 13.76
C ILE A 57 7.65 9.63 13.36
N SER A 58 8.55 10.53 12.91
CA SER A 58 8.20 11.89 12.50
C SER A 58 8.16 12.11 10.99
N THR A 59 8.59 11.13 10.19
CA THR A 59 8.68 11.27 8.73
C THR A 59 8.11 10.06 8.01
N LEU A 60 7.21 10.30 7.05
CA LEU A 60 6.64 9.32 6.14
C LEU A 60 7.18 9.57 4.72
N VAL A 61 7.78 8.55 4.11
CA VAL A 61 8.14 8.60 2.68
C VAL A 61 7.03 7.89 1.89
N LEU A 62 6.26 8.65 1.13
CA LEU A 62 5.19 8.15 0.28
C LEU A 62 5.76 7.72 -1.06
N PHE A 63 5.58 6.45 -1.40
CA PHE A 63 5.90 5.95 -2.73
C PHE A 63 4.82 6.38 -3.71
N TRP A 64 5.22 7.05 -4.79
CA TRP A 64 4.29 7.70 -5.73
C TRP A 64 4.69 7.44 -7.19
N TYR A 65 3.67 7.25 -8.01
CA TYR A 65 3.77 7.17 -9.46
C TYR A 65 3.20 8.44 -10.09
N PRO A 66 3.77 8.91 -11.22
CA PRO A 66 3.24 10.06 -11.93
C PRO A 66 1.75 9.92 -12.31
N PRO A 67 1.03 11.04 -12.51
CA PRO A 67 -0.39 11.00 -12.82
C PRO A 67 -0.67 10.17 -14.09
N GLY A 68 -1.67 9.30 -14.02
CA GLY A 68 -2.02 8.39 -15.11
C GLY A 68 -1.11 7.16 -15.25
N ILE A 69 -0.11 7.00 -14.38
CA ILE A 69 0.74 5.81 -14.28
C ILE A 69 0.39 5.06 -13.00
N ALA A 70 0.25 3.74 -13.11
CA ALA A 70 0.14 2.82 -12.00
C ALA A 70 0.98 1.57 -12.29
N ASP A 71 1.27 0.79 -11.25
CA ASP A 71 1.81 -0.56 -11.48
C ASP A 71 0.73 -1.47 -12.12
N ASP A 72 1.13 -2.60 -12.69
CA ASP A 72 0.22 -3.58 -13.33
C ASP A 72 -0.87 -4.15 -12.38
N ASN A 73 -0.79 -3.80 -11.10
CA ASN A 73 -1.57 -4.34 -10.00
C ASN A 73 -2.44 -3.28 -9.30
N ARG A 74 -2.43 -2.02 -9.73
CA ARG A 74 -3.10 -0.92 -9.04
C ARG A 74 -3.80 0.05 -9.98
N ASP A 75 -4.77 0.76 -9.42
CA ASP A 75 -5.31 1.97 -10.01
C ASP A 75 -4.39 3.18 -9.72
N PRO A 76 -4.43 4.24 -10.54
CA PRO A 76 -3.67 5.47 -10.27
C PRO A 76 -3.96 6.02 -8.87
N SER A 77 -2.92 6.30 -8.10
CA SER A 77 -3.03 6.71 -6.69
C SER A 77 -2.72 8.20 -6.45
N ASP A 78 -2.60 9.00 -7.51
CA ASP A 78 -2.24 10.42 -7.42
C ASP A 78 -3.27 11.22 -6.60
N ASP A 79 -4.55 10.89 -6.75
CA ASP A 79 -5.66 11.53 -6.03
C ASP A 79 -5.58 11.34 -4.50
N LEU A 80 -4.83 10.35 -4.02
CA LEU A 80 -4.65 10.09 -2.58
C LEU A 80 -3.56 10.94 -1.95
N VAL A 81 -2.63 11.48 -2.74
CA VAL A 81 -1.50 12.24 -2.22
C VAL A 81 -1.96 13.43 -1.37
N PRO A 82 -2.91 14.28 -1.82
CA PRO A 82 -3.37 15.41 -0.99
C PRO A 82 -3.94 14.96 0.36
N ALA A 83 -4.78 13.92 0.36
CA ALA A 83 -5.38 13.40 1.59
C ALA A 83 -4.34 12.87 2.59
N ILE A 84 -3.30 12.19 2.10
CA ILE A 84 -2.20 11.69 2.94
C ILE A 84 -1.38 12.85 3.51
N LEU A 85 -1.05 13.85 2.70
CA LEU A 85 -0.29 15.03 3.14
C LEU A 85 -1.07 15.84 4.20
N ASP A 86 -2.37 16.05 3.98
CA ASP A 86 -3.24 16.77 4.90
C ASP A 86 -3.37 16.04 6.24
N THR A 87 -3.53 14.70 6.20
CA THR A 87 -3.63 13.88 7.42
C THR A 87 -2.29 13.85 8.17
N ALA A 88 -1.16 13.73 7.46
CA ALA A 88 0.17 13.78 8.07
C ALA A 88 0.40 15.14 8.78
N HIS A 89 -0.02 16.24 8.15
CA HIS A 89 0.08 17.58 8.72
C HIS A 89 -0.70 17.70 10.04
N GLN A 90 -1.93 17.18 10.10
CA GLN A 90 -2.75 17.17 11.33
C GLN A 90 -2.06 16.46 12.51
N TYR A 91 -1.23 15.45 12.23
CA TYR A 91 -0.52 14.67 13.24
C TYR A 91 0.90 15.18 13.53
N ASN A 92 1.32 16.27 12.87
CA ASN A 92 2.70 16.79 12.91
C ASN A 92 3.73 15.76 12.42
N ILE A 93 3.40 15.05 11.34
CA ILE A 93 4.28 14.13 10.63
C ILE A 93 4.71 14.79 9.32
N GLN A 94 6.00 14.80 9.02
CA GLN A 94 6.53 15.27 7.75
C GLN A 94 6.32 14.18 6.69
N ALA A 95 5.56 14.47 5.64
CA ALA A 95 5.40 13.58 4.50
C ALA A 95 6.27 14.04 3.33
N ILE A 96 7.00 13.10 2.72
CA ILE A 96 7.89 13.33 1.56
C ILE A 96 7.44 12.39 0.44
N VAL A 97 7.29 12.92 -0.78
CA VAL A 97 6.93 12.11 -1.94
C VAL A 97 8.20 11.60 -2.63
N GLY A 98 8.37 10.28 -2.66
CA GLY A 98 9.40 9.60 -3.42
C GLY A 98 8.84 9.13 -4.76
N ALA A 99 9.26 9.78 -5.84
CA ALA A 99 8.88 9.35 -7.19
C ALA A 99 9.66 8.09 -7.58
N SER A 100 8.94 7.03 -7.96
CA SER A 100 9.57 5.88 -8.61
C SER A 100 9.88 6.23 -10.05
N ALA A 101 11.16 6.27 -10.42
CA ALA A 101 11.53 6.21 -11.83
C ALA A 101 11.25 4.77 -12.31
N LEU A 102 10.43 4.63 -13.34
CA LEU A 102 10.26 3.37 -14.07
C LEU A 102 11.58 2.98 -14.75
#